data_AF-A0A7C6ZJ41-F1
#
_entry.id   AF-A0A7C6ZJ41-F1
#
_cell.length_a   1.000
_cell.length_b   1.000
_cell.length_c   1.000
_cell.angle_alpha   90.00
_cell.angle_beta   90.00
_cell.angle_gamma   90.00
#
_symmetry.space_group_name_H-M   'P 1'
#
loop_
_entity.id
_entity.type
_entity.pdbx_description
1 polymer ?
#
loop_
_entity_poly.entity_id
_entity_poly.type
_entity_poly.pdbx_seq_one_letter_code
_entity_poly.pdbx_strand_id
1 'polypeptide(L)' 'MGVRRTKVVCTLGPASERVEVLCRLIEAGMDVARFNLSHGSHQDHRMRLEALRAAEKITGKTVAVLFDGKGPEVRLGE' A
#
# COMPACT_ATOMS: atom_id res chain seq x y z
N MET A 1 22.56 -13.62 -8.54
CA MET A 1 21.09 -13.75 -8.47
C MET A 1 20.49 -12.83 -9.53
N GLY A 2 19.60 -13.35 -10.38
CA GLY A 2 18.94 -12.55 -11.41
C GLY A 2 17.90 -11.59 -10.84
N VAL A 3 17.31 -10.75 -11.69
CA VAL A 3 16.19 -9.88 -11.32
C VAL A 3 15.04 -10.73 -10.78
N ARG A 4 14.49 -10.36 -9.63
CA ARG A 4 13.33 -11.04 -9.02
C ARG A 4 12.13 -10.96 -9.98
N ARG A 5 11.55 -12.11 -10.33
CA ARG A 5 10.37 -12.20 -11.21
C ARG A 5 9.05 -12.11 -10.45
N THR A 6 8.95 -12.74 -9.28
CA THR A 6 7.74 -12.72 -8.44
C THR A 6 7.55 -11.35 -7.82
N LYS A 7 6.32 -10.82 -7.90
CA LYS A 7 5.94 -9.50 -7.36
C LYS A 7 5.36 -9.63 -5.95
N VAL A 8 5.59 -8.61 -5.12
CA VAL A 8 5.12 -8.55 -3.72
C VAL A 8 4.10 -7.43 -3.57
N VAL A 9 2.94 -7.81 -3.04
CA VAL A 9 1.83 -6.90 -2.71
C VAL A 9 1.82 -6.70 -1.19
N CYS A 10 1.83 -5.45 -0.74
CA CYS A 10 1.72 -5.11 0.68
C CYS A 10 0.42 -4.33 0.93
N THR A 11 -0.37 -4.76 1.90
CA THR A 11 -1.56 -4.01 2.33
C THR A 11 -1.13 -2.86 3.22
N LEU A 12 -1.56 -1.63 2.89
CA LEU A 12 -1.25 -0.46 3.69
C LEU A 12 -2.29 -0.26 4.80
N GLY A 13 -1.80 0.13 5.98
CA GLY A 13 -2.63 0.47 7.14
C GLY A 13 -1.86 1.35 8.13
N PRO A 14 -2.36 1.51 9.37
CA PRO A 14 -1.75 2.38 10.38
C PRO A 14 -0.27 2.09 10.66
N ALA A 15 0.15 0.82 10.56
CA ALA A 15 1.54 0.44 10.77
C ALA A 15 2.50 0.89 9.63
N SER A 16 1.97 1.30 8.48
CA SER A 16 2.73 1.50 7.24
C SER A 16 2.34 2.76 6.47
N GLU A 17 1.81 3.79 7.13
CA GLU A 17 1.37 5.03 6.48
C GLU A 17 2.39 6.18 6.56
N ARG A 18 3.45 6.02 7.36
CA ARG A 18 4.57 6.97 7.42
C ARG A 18 5.51 6.77 6.23
N VAL A 19 6.00 7.88 5.68
CA VAL A 19 6.91 7.88 4.51
C VAL A 19 8.15 7.03 4.75
N GLU A 20 8.77 7.11 5.94
CA GLU A 20 9.98 6.34 6.24
C GLU A 20 9.72 4.83 6.23
N VAL A 21 8.54 4.39 6.68
CA VAL A 21 8.16 2.98 6.64
C VAL A 21 7.90 2.53 5.21
N LEU A 22 7.24 3.37 4.42
CA LEU A 22 7.01 3.10 2.99
C LEU A 22 8.32 3.00 2.23
N CYS A 23 9.30 3.89 2.45
CA CYS A 23 10.63 3.77 1.87
C CYS A 23 11.26 2.41 2.19
N ARG A 24 11.23 1.99 3.46
CA ARG A 24 11.75 0.68 3.88
C ARG A 24 11.03 -0.49 3.20
N LEU A 25 9.72 -0.41 3.03
CA LEU A 25 8.94 -1.44 2.32
C LEU A 25 9.30 -1.51 0.84
N ILE A 26 9.47 -0.36 0.19
CA ILE A 26 9.88 -0.26 -1.22
C ILE A 26 11.31 -0.81 -1.42
N GLU A 27 12.22 -0.46 -0.52
CA GLU A 27 13.59 -0.97 -0.52
C GLU A 27 13.66 -2.47 -0.28
N ALA A 28 12.82 -2.98 0.63
CA ALA A 28 12.67 -4.41 0.90
C ALA A 28 11.98 -5.18 -0.24
N GLY A 29 11.42 -4.49 -1.23
CA GLY A 29 10.91 -5.08 -2.48
C GLY A 29 9.40 -5.11 -2.63
N MET A 30 8.65 -4.21 -1.99
CA MET A 30 7.24 -3.97 -2.34
C MET A 30 7.11 -3.51 -3.80
N ASP A 31 6.33 -4.19 -4.62
CA ASP A 31 6.00 -3.76 -6.00
C ASP A 31 4.60 -3.15 -6.11
N VAL A 32 3.68 -3.53 -5.21
CA VAL A 32 2.28 -3.08 -5.23
C VAL A 32 1.83 -2.70 -3.82
N ALA A 33 1.25 -1.52 -3.69
CA ALA A 33 0.57 -1.05 -2.49
C ALA A 33 -0.94 -1.31 -2.62
N ARG A 34 -1.48 -2.16 -1.74
CA ARG A 34 -2.91 -2.48 -1.67
C ARG A 34 -3.62 -1.57 -0.67
N PHE A 35 -4.66 -0.89 -1.15
CA PHE A 35 -5.58 -0.06 -0.37
C PHE A 35 -6.87 -0.83 -0.17
N ASN A 36 -7.05 -1.41 1.02
CA ASN A 36 -8.27 -2.14 1.37
C ASN A 36 -9.37 -1.16 1.78
N LEU A 37 -10.39 -0.99 0.93
CA LEU A 37 -11.52 -0.06 1.16
C LEU A 37 -12.56 -0.59 2.16
N SER A 38 -12.37 -1.79 2.70
CA SER A 38 -13.21 -2.29 3.81
C SER A 38 -12.95 -1.54 5.12
N HIS A 39 -11.83 -0.81 5.20
CA HIS A 39 -11.41 -0.07 6.39
C HIS A 39 -10.81 1.29 6.02
N GLY A 40 -11.02 2.27 6.90
CA GLY A 40 -10.50 3.63 6.73
C GLY A 40 -11.42 4.52 5.89
N SER A 41 -11.20 5.82 6.02
CA SER A 41 -11.91 6.84 5.26
C SER A 41 -11.21 7.15 3.92
N HIS A 42 -11.91 7.81 3.00
CA HIS A 42 -11.28 8.35 1.79
C HIS A 42 -10.12 9.30 2.10
N GLN A 43 -10.18 10.03 3.22
CA GLN A 43 -9.10 10.90 3.67
C GLN A 43 -7.87 10.10 4.07
N ASP A 44 -8.03 9.00 4.81
CA ASP A 44 -6.93 8.11 5.20
C ASP A 44 -6.24 7.51 3.97
N HIS A 45 -7.03 7.07 2.99
CA HIS A 45 -6.48 6.54 1.73
C HIS A 45 -5.76 7.63 0.93
N ARG A 46 -6.25 8.87 0.92
CA ARG A 46 -5.56 10.00 0.27
C ARG A 46 -4.21 10.26 0.93
N MET A 47 -4.15 10.36 2.26
CA MET A 47 -2.90 10.57 3.00
C MET A 47 -1.89 9.46 2.73
N ARG A 48 -2.33 8.20 2.71
CA ARG A 48 -1.48 7.04 2.36
C ARG A 48 -0.97 7.10 0.92
N LEU A 49 -1.80 7.54 -0.03
CA LEU A 49 -1.39 7.69 -1.42
C LEU A 49 -0.34 8.79 -1.57
N GLU A 50 -0.53 9.94 -0.91
CA GLU A 50 0.43 11.03 -0.89
C GLU A 50 1.78 10.60 -0.28
N ALA A 51 1.74 9.90 0.85
CA ALA A 51 2.92 9.34 1.49
C ALA A 51 3.64 8.31 0.59
N LEU A 52 2.89 7.46 -0.12
CA LEU A 52 3.45 6.52 -1.09
C LEU A 52 4.16 7.24 -2.23
N ARG A 53 3.54 8.28 -2.82
CA ARG A 53 4.18 9.10 -3.88
C ARG A 53 5.43 9.82 -3.39
N ALA A 54 5.45 10.27 -2.14
CA ALA A 54 6.67 10.82 -1.54
C ALA A 54 7.77 9.76 -1.40
N ALA A 55 7.43 8.56 -0.93
CA ALA A 55 8.38 7.45 -0.81
C ALA A 55 8.94 6.98 -2.16
N GLU A 56 8.11 6.93 -3.21
CA GLU A 56 8.57 6.62 -4.58
C GLU A 56 9.60 7.66 -5.08
N LYS A 57 9.36 8.95 -4.83
CA LYS A 57 10.31 10.02 -5.19
C LYS A 57 11.64 9.87 -4.45
N ILE A 58 11.60 9.51 -3.17
CA ILE A 58 12.81 9.32 -2.34
C ILE A 58 13.59 8.10 -2.79
N THR A 59 12.92 6.97 -3.03
CA THR A 59 13.57 5.69 -3.35
C THR A 59 13.91 5.52 -4.84
N GLY A 60 13.32 6.34 -5.72
CA GLY A 60 13.47 6.23 -7.16
C GLY A 60 12.82 4.98 -7.76
N LYS A 61 11.93 4.30 -7.01
CA LYS A 61 11.26 3.07 -7.45
C LYS A 61 9.76 3.32 -7.56
N THR A 62 9.17 2.85 -8.66
CA THR A 62 7.72 2.90 -8.88
C THR A 62 7.03 1.71 -8.26
N VAL A 63 5.89 1.96 -7.60
CA VAL A 63 5.01 1.01 -6.94
C VAL A 63 3.61 1.14 -7.55
N ALA A 64 3.04 0.02 -7.99
CA ALA A 64 1.67 0.02 -8.47
C ALA A 64 0.69 0.23 -7.31
N VAL A 65 -0.44 0.90 -7.58
CA VAL A 65 -1.51 1.10 -6.60
C VAL A 65 -2.66 0.17 -6.95
N LEU A 66 -3.04 -0.68 -5.99
CA LEU A 66 -4.20 -1.56 -6.08
C LEU A 66 -5.30 -1.04 -5.14
N PHE A 67 -6.37 -0.49 -5.72
CA PHE A 67 -7.59 -0.18 -4.98
C PHE A 67 -8.46 -1.42 -4.89
N ASP A 68 -8.59 -1.95 -3.68
CA ASP A 68 -9.35 -3.15 -3.40
C ASP A 68 -10.73 -2.78 -2.84
N GLY A 69 -11.74 -2.90 -3.70
CA GLY A 69 -13.13 -2.59 -3.38
C GLY A 69 -13.73 -3.58 -2.38
N LYS A 70 -14.57 -3.08 -1.47
CA LYS A 70 -15.21 -3.89 -0.43
C LYS A 70 -16.00 -5.09 -0.99
N GLY A 71 -16.75 -4.87 -2.07
CA GLY A 71 -17.66 -5.87 -2.63
C GLY A 71 -18.86 -6.19 -1.72
N PRO A 72 -19.68 -7.19 -2.09
CA PRO A 72 -20.74 -7.70 -1.22
C PRO A 72 -20.13 -8.39 0.00
N GLU A 73 -20.43 -7.87 1.19
CA GLU A 73 -19.89 -8.39 2.45
C GLU A 73 -21.03 -8.84 3.36
N VAL A 74 -20.96 -10.09 3.84
CA VAL A 74 -21.86 -10.64 4.85
C VAL A 74 -21.05 -10.85 6.13
N ARG A 75 -21.44 -10.17 7.20
CA ARG A 75 -20.89 -10.36 8.55
C ARG A 75 -22.02 -10.74 9.49
N LEU A 76 -21.72 -11.55 10.50
CA LEU A 76 -22.62 -11.73 11.64
C LEU A 76 -22.65 -10.42 12.44
N GLY A 77 -23.81 -10.04 12.97
CA GLY A 77 -23.94 -8.91 13.89
C GLY A 77 -23.31 -9.23 15.25
N GLU A 78 -23.39 -8.29 16.19
CA GLU A 78 -23.24 -8.67 17.61
C GLU A 78 -24.28 -9.70 18.02
#